data_AF-A0A8G2FWT9-F1
#
_entry.id   AF-A0A8G2FWT9-F1
#
_cell.length_a   1.000
_cell.length_b   1.000
_cell.length_c   1.000
_cell.angle_alpha   90.00
_cell.angle_beta   90.00
_cell.angle_gamma   90.00
#
_symmetry.space_group_name_H-M   'P 1'
#
loop_
_entity.id
_entity.type
_entity.pdbx_description
1 polymer ?
#
loop_
_entity_poly.entity_id
_entity_poly.type
_entity_poly.pdbx_seq_one_letter_code
_entity_poly.pdbx_strand_id
1 'polypeptide(L)'
;MFAYIGSSNHDINLLYNALKEASRNDVIGKKIGIDDHRDGFGYVIYDDKIDYYRSPDPVYLSNLNFNIKNKSYVLFHARKGSDRHRGVIYSHPFMEETDDSLIFMIHNGLFDSDAIGEILNIKGEYSDTELGLKYIARNGIESIEHLKDYTKSTMNLIILKIDKNTMMPEIYYINYFKNGRYREYSTMFLARLNNGVAIISSTLGHYGIENLEKIDFGIIKKL
;
A
#
# COMPACT_ATOMS: atom_id res chain seq x y z
N MET A 1 1.92 -3.79 4.82
CA MET A 1 2.31 -3.11 3.57
C MET A 1 3.35 -2.04 3.88
N PHE A 2 4.12 -1.57 2.88
CA PHE A 2 5.05 -0.45 3.07
C PHE A 2 5.30 0.37 1.80
N ALA A 3 5.76 1.61 2.00
CA ALA A 3 6.45 2.44 1.01
C ALA A 3 7.90 2.69 1.43
N TYR A 4 8.80 2.93 0.48
CA TYR A 4 10.17 3.37 0.74
C TYR A 4 10.66 4.38 -0.29
N ILE A 5 11.40 5.39 0.18
CA ILE A 5 12.21 6.29 -0.65
C ILE A 5 13.65 6.22 -0.14
N GLY A 6 14.58 5.84 -1.01
CA GLY A 6 15.99 5.79 -0.69
C GLY A 6 16.80 5.03 -1.74
N SER A 7 18.06 4.73 -1.44
CA SER A 7 19.00 4.15 -2.42
C SER A 7 19.71 2.89 -1.93
N SER A 8 19.17 2.20 -0.92
CA SER A 8 19.80 1.05 -0.27
C SER A 8 19.04 -0.26 -0.51
N ASN A 9 19.73 -1.21 -1.16
CA ASN A 9 19.25 -2.60 -1.25
C ASN A 9 19.10 -3.25 0.13
N HIS A 10 19.95 -2.86 1.11
CA HIS A 10 19.84 -3.37 2.47
C HIS A 10 18.53 -2.95 3.13
N ASP A 11 18.12 -1.69 2.96
CA ASP A 11 16.89 -1.14 3.54
C ASP A 11 15.66 -1.83 2.92
N ILE A 12 15.64 -2.02 1.60
CA ILE A 12 14.56 -2.75 0.92
C ILE A 12 14.49 -4.19 1.41
N ASN A 13 15.63 -4.87 1.54
CA ASN A 13 15.66 -6.26 2.03
C ASN A 13 15.19 -6.36 3.49
N LEU A 14 15.55 -5.39 4.34
CA LEU A 14 15.05 -5.31 5.71
C LEU A 14 13.51 -5.19 5.73
N LEU A 15 12.95 -4.24 4.98
CA LEU A 15 11.50 -4.02 4.88
C LEU A 15 10.77 -5.22 4.28
N TYR A 16 11.34 -5.83 3.24
CA TYR A 16 10.78 -7.01 2.59
C TYR A 16 10.76 -8.22 3.53
N ASN A 17 11.84 -8.47 4.28
CA ASN A 17 11.87 -9.54 5.27
C ASN A 17 10.89 -9.29 6.41
N ALA A 18 10.78 -8.05 6.89
CA ALA A 18 9.77 -7.67 7.87
C ALA A 18 8.34 -7.92 7.35
N LEU A 19 8.09 -7.60 6.06
CA LEU A 19 6.80 -7.90 5.41
C LEU A 19 6.53 -9.41 5.33
N LYS A 20 7.55 -10.23 5.02
CA LYS A 20 7.43 -11.69 5.00
C LYS A 20 7.02 -12.24 6.37
N GLU A 21 7.70 -11.83 7.42
CA GLU A 21 7.40 -12.32 8.77
C GLU A 21 6.05 -11.81 9.28
N ALA A 22 5.73 -10.53 9.07
CA ALA A 22 4.42 -9.97 9.40
C ALA A 22 3.27 -10.65 8.62
N SER A 23 3.49 -10.98 7.36
CA SER A 23 2.50 -11.68 6.52
C SER A 23 2.30 -13.14 6.96
N ARG A 24 3.36 -13.80 7.43
CA ARG A 24 3.30 -15.18 7.93
C ARG A 24 2.63 -15.27 9.31
N ASN A 25 2.85 -14.26 10.15
CA ASN A 25 2.41 -14.24 11.53
C ASN A 25 2.03 -12.82 11.97
N ASP A 26 0.78 -12.42 11.77
CA ASP A 26 0.37 -11.07 12.10
C ASP A 26 0.09 -10.92 13.61
N VAL A 27 1.11 -10.58 14.40
CA VAL A 27 1.02 -10.51 15.87
C VAL A 27 0.01 -9.48 16.38
N ILE A 28 -0.25 -8.42 15.62
CA ILE A 28 -1.27 -7.42 15.97
C ILE A 28 -2.64 -7.85 15.43
N GLY A 29 -2.68 -8.30 14.18
CA GLY A 29 -3.88 -8.80 13.50
C GLY A 29 -4.54 -9.96 14.26
N LYS A 30 -3.77 -10.82 14.91
CA LYS A 30 -4.29 -11.93 15.73
C LYS A 30 -5.26 -11.50 16.80
N LYS A 31 -5.05 -10.31 17.40
CA LYS A 31 -5.94 -9.74 18.42
C LYS A 31 -7.34 -9.43 17.88
N ILE A 32 -7.48 -9.37 16.56
CA ILE A 32 -8.72 -9.05 15.84
C ILE A 32 -9.13 -10.14 14.83
N GLY A 33 -8.53 -11.34 14.92
CA GLY A 33 -8.88 -12.49 14.08
C GLY A 33 -8.21 -12.53 12.71
N ILE A 34 -7.10 -11.82 12.51
CA ILE A 34 -6.27 -11.86 11.31
C ILE A 34 -4.96 -12.56 11.64
N ASP A 35 -4.83 -13.84 11.30
CA ASP A 35 -3.63 -14.63 11.63
C ASP A 35 -2.48 -14.47 10.63
N ASP A 36 -2.81 -14.32 9.34
CA ASP A 36 -1.89 -14.31 8.20
C ASP A 36 -2.40 -13.41 7.07
N HIS A 37 -1.50 -13.11 6.13
CA HIS A 37 -1.77 -12.42 4.86
C HIS A 37 -1.36 -13.32 3.69
N ARG A 38 -2.17 -14.36 3.44
CA ARG A 38 -1.84 -15.43 2.50
C ARG A 38 -2.35 -15.27 1.07
N ASP A 39 -3.15 -14.25 0.80
CA ASP A 39 -3.99 -14.17 -0.41
C ASP A 39 -3.35 -13.34 -1.53
N GLY A 40 -2.02 -13.43 -1.65
CA GLY A 40 -1.22 -12.77 -2.66
C GLY A 40 -0.28 -11.67 -2.12
N PHE A 41 0.60 -11.20 -2.99
CA PHE A 41 1.40 -10.00 -2.75
C PHE A 41 1.76 -9.33 -4.07
N GLY A 42 2.35 -8.15 -3.98
CA GLY A 42 3.00 -7.51 -5.12
C GLY A 42 3.80 -6.31 -4.70
N TYR A 43 4.50 -5.75 -5.69
CA TYR A 43 5.30 -4.56 -5.52
C TYR A 43 5.38 -3.73 -6.80
N VAL A 44 5.74 -2.46 -6.63
CA VAL A 44 6.33 -1.62 -7.68
C VAL A 44 7.59 -0.98 -7.14
N ILE A 45 8.65 -0.99 -7.94
CA ILE A 45 9.90 -0.26 -7.70
C ILE A 45 10.12 0.65 -8.90
N TYR A 46 10.33 1.94 -8.63
CA TYR A 46 10.71 2.93 -9.63
C TYR A 46 12.08 3.52 -9.33
N ASP A 47 13.06 3.24 -10.20
CA ASP A 47 14.46 3.70 -10.09
C ASP A 47 15.06 4.11 -11.46
N ASP A 48 14.27 4.85 -12.25
CA ASP A 48 14.39 5.17 -13.70
C ASP A 48 13.81 4.11 -14.65
N LYS A 49 13.46 2.96 -14.11
CA LYS A 49 12.62 1.93 -14.74
C LYS A 49 11.52 1.54 -13.77
N ILE A 50 10.47 0.92 -14.31
CA ILE A 50 9.39 0.34 -13.50
C ILE A 50 9.61 -1.17 -13.43
N ASP A 51 9.86 -1.69 -12.24
CA ASP A 51 9.78 -3.11 -11.92
C ASP A 51 8.50 -3.36 -11.14
N TYR A 52 7.53 -4.01 -11.79
CA TYR A 52 6.17 -4.22 -11.28
C TYR A 52 5.82 -5.69 -11.33
N TYR A 53 5.40 -6.22 -10.18
CA TYR A 53 5.13 -7.65 -10.00
C TYR A 53 3.95 -7.88 -9.07
N ARG A 54 3.14 -8.89 -9.40
CA ARG A 54 2.04 -9.37 -8.56
C ARG A 54 2.02 -10.90 -8.57
N SER A 55 1.65 -11.47 -7.44
CA SER A 55 1.52 -12.92 -7.25
C SER A 55 0.22 -13.25 -6.53
N PRO A 56 -0.43 -14.39 -6.86
CA PRO A 56 -1.49 -14.97 -6.04
C PRO A 56 -0.94 -15.68 -4.80
N ASP A 57 0.35 -16.03 -4.78
CA ASP A 57 1.00 -16.72 -3.66
C ASP A 57 1.35 -15.75 -2.53
N PRO A 58 1.47 -16.22 -1.29
CA PRO A 58 1.94 -15.39 -0.18
C PRO A 58 3.40 -14.94 -0.34
N VAL A 59 3.70 -13.72 0.11
CA VAL A 59 5.07 -13.15 0.06
C VAL A 59 6.08 -14.00 0.86
N TYR A 60 5.66 -14.64 1.95
CA TYR A 60 6.56 -15.44 2.78
C TYR A 60 7.07 -16.73 2.12
N LEU A 61 6.53 -17.11 0.96
CA LEU A 61 7.06 -18.20 0.13
C LEU A 61 8.00 -17.70 -0.98
N SER A 62 8.04 -16.39 -1.23
CA SER A 62 8.81 -15.82 -2.33
C SER A 62 10.27 -15.53 -1.94
N ASN A 63 11.18 -15.73 -2.90
CA ASN A 63 12.62 -15.50 -2.79
C ASN A 63 13.08 -14.51 -3.86
N LEU A 64 12.59 -13.27 -3.75
CA LEU A 64 12.95 -12.19 -4.63
C LEU A 64 14.26 -11.54 -4.18
N ASN A 65 15.05 -11.09 -5.16
CA ASN A 65 16.26 -10.31 -4.94
C ASN A 65 16.08 -8.96 -5.62
N PHE A 66 16.28 -7.89 -4.86
CA PHE A 66 16.18 -6.53 -5.37
C PHE A 66 17.57 -5.97 -5.61
N ASN A 67 17.75 -5.31 -6.75
CA ASN A 67 18.99 -4.64 -7.11
C ASN A 67 18.66 -3.27 -7.69
N ILE A 68 18.42 -2.33 -6.78
CA ILE A 68 18.25 -0.92 -7.12
C ILE A 68 19.61 -0.27 -7.33
N LYS A 69 19.67 0.63 -8.32
CA LYS A 69 20.91 1.36 -8.66
C LYS A 69 20.85 2.83 -8.27
N ASN A 70 19.65 3.40 -8.29
CA ASN A 70 19.40 4.82 -8.07
C ASN A 70 18.48 5.02 -6.87
N LYS A 71 18.21 6.29 -6.55
CA LYS A 71 17.14 6.62 -5.61
C LYS A 71 15.83 6.02 -6.13
N SER A 72 15.24 5.16 -5.32
CA SER A 72 14.11 4.32 -5.67
C SER A 72 12.87 4.69 -4.88
N TYR A 73 11.72 4.55 -5.53
CA TYR A 73 10.40 4.77 -4.97
C TYR A 73 9.64 3.45 -5.02
N VAL A 74 9.28 2.94 -3.85
CA VAL A 74 8.94 1.53 -3.69
C VAL A 74 7.61 1.40 -2.97
N LEU A 75 6.73 0.53 -3.45
CA LEU A 75 5.51 0.10 -2.77
C LEU A 75 5.49 -1.43 -2.68
N PHE A 76 5.14 -1.98 -1.52
CA PHE A 76 4.92 -3.42 -1.33
C PHE A 76 3.66 -3.68 -0.51
N HIS A 77 2.92 -4.72 -0.90
CA HIS A 77 1.71 -5.11 -0.19
C HIS A 77 1.57 -6.63 -0.11
N ALA A 78 1.34 -7.15 1.10
CA ALA A 78 0.94 -8.52 1.35
C ALA A 78 -0.55 -8.55 1.68
N ARG A 79 -1.31 -9.37 0.95
CA ARG A 79 -2.77 -9.29 0.91
C ARG A 79 -3.42 -10.30 1.83
N LYS A 80 -4.44 -9.83 2.53
CA LYS A 80 -5.48 -10.65 3.17
C LYS A 80 -6.80 -10.30 2.49
N GLY A 81 -7.29 -11.19 1.65
CA GLY A 81 -8.49 -10.97 0.84
C GLY A 81 -9.74 -11.53 1.50
N SER A 82 -10.90 -11.04 1.10
CA SER A 82 -12.15 -11.77 1.31
C SER A 82 -12.23 -12.96 0.35
N ASP A 83 -12.95 -14.02 0.73
CA ASP A 83 -13.05 -15.26 -0.06
C ASP A 83 -13.52 -15.07 -1.50
N ARG A 84 -14.22 -13.96 -1.80
CA ARG A 84 -14.77 -13.64 -3.12
C ARG A 84 -13.76 -13.06 -4.11
N HIS A 85 -12.61 -12.58 -3.65
CA HIS A 85 -11.62 -11.94 -4.51
C HIS A 85 -10.28 -12.69 -4.38
N ARG A 86 -10.09 -13.75 -5.16
CA ARG A 86 -8.86 -14.55 -5.15
C ARG A 86 -8.10 -14.42 -6.46
N GLY A 87 -6.80 -14.60 -6.39
CA GLY A 87 -5.91 -14.57 -7.56
C GLY A 87 -5.24 -13.22 -7.79
N VAL A 88 -4.28 -13.24 -8.71
CA VAL A 88 -3.32 -12.15 -8.96
C VAL A 88 -3.98 -10.82 -9.36
N ILE A 89 -5.17 -10.88 -10.00
CA ILE A 89 -5.88 -9.70 -10.47
C ILE A 89 -6.33 -8.79 -9.33
N TYR A 90 -6.49 -9.34 -8.11
CA TYR A 90 -6.87 -8.59 -6.92
C TYR A 90 -5.69 -8.27 -5.99
N SER A 91 -4.48 -8.69 -6.35
CA SER A 91 -3.26 -8.33 -5.62
C SER A 91 -2.88 -6.89 -5.92
N HIS A 92 -2.55 -6.15 -4.87
CA HIS A 92 -1.90 -4.86 -4.94
C HIS A 92 -0.44 -4.97 -5.43
N PRO A 93 0.21 -3.88 -5.87
CA PRO A 93 -0.37 -2.56 -6.16
C PRO A 93 -1.30 -2.57 -7.37
N PHE A 94 -2.38 -1.77 -7.33
CA PHE A 94 -3.15 -1.47 -8.53
C PHE A 94 -2.49 -0.31 -9.28
N MET A 95 -2.72 -0.23 -10.59
CA MET A 95 -2.12 0.77 -11.47
C MET A 95 -3.22 1.43 -12.31
N GLU A 96 -3.17 2.75 -12.44
CA GLU A 96 -3.98 3.54 -13.37
C GLU A 96 -3.11 4.57 -14.08
N GLU A 97 -3.50 4.88 -15.31
CA GLU A 97 -2.82 5.85 -16.15
C GLU A 97 -3.77 7.01 -16.47
N THR A 98 -3.31 8.23 -16.25
CA THR A 98 -4.00 9.47 -16.65
C THR A 98 -3.22 10.14 -17.79
N ASP A 99 -3.73 11.24 -18.33
CA ASP A 99 -3.02 11.97 -19.39
C ASP A 99 -1.65 12.48 -18.92
N ASP A 100 -1.52 12.83 -17.64
CA ASP A 100 -0.36 13.49 -17.04
C ASP A 100 0.46 12.60 -16.10
N SER A 101 -0.04 11.42 -15.70
CA SER A 101 0.58 10.62 -14.66
C SER A 101 0.38 9.11 -14.83
N LEU A 102 1.29 8.35 -14.22
CA LEU A 102 1.12 6.93 -13.91
C LEU A 102 1.00 6.78 -12.39
N ILE A 103 -0.06 6.12 -11.93
CA ILE A 103 -0.41 6.07 -10.51
C ILE A 103 -0.48 4.62 -10.05
N PHE A 104 0.27 4.29 -9.00
CA PHE A 104 0.19 3.00 -8.30
C PHE A 104 -0.37 3.18 -6.91
N MET A 105 -1.23 2.28 -6.46
CA MET A 105 -1.84 2.36 -5.13
C MET A 105 -1.86 1.01 -4.41
N ILE A 106 -1.50 1.07 -3.13
CA ILE A 106 -1.70 0.00 -2.15
C ILE A 106 -2.65 0.49 -1.06
N HIS A 107 -3.52 -0.40 -0.59
CA HIS A 107 -4.58 -0.07 0.35
C HIS A 107 -4.77 -1.20 1.36
N ASN A 108 -4.66 -0.86 2.65
CA ASN A 108 -5.11 -1.74 3.72
C ASN A 108 -6.41 -1.17 4.30
N GLY A 109 -7.53 -1.78 3.95
CA GLY A 109 -8.84 -1.25 4.30
C GLY A 109 -9.98 -1.82 3.49
N LEU A 110 -11.10 -1.12 3.53
CA LEU A 110 -12.30 -1.45 2.77
C LEU A 110 -13.05 -0.18 2.41
N PHE A 111 -13.31 0.03 1.13
CA PHE A 111 -14.24 1.06 0.65
C PHE A 111 -15.65 0.52 0.37
N ASP A 112 -16.60 1.44 0.27
CA ASP A 112 -17.91 1.19 -0.30
C ASP A 112 -17.84 1.11 -1.83
N SER A 113 -17.51 -0.08 -2.34
CA SER A 113 -17.38 -0.33 -3.78
C SER A 113 -18.64 0.03 -4.56
N ASP A 114 -19.84 -0.20 -4.00
CA ASP A 114 -21.09 0.07 -4.70
C ASP A 114 -21.28 1.57 -4.90
N ALA A 115 -21.08 2.35 -3.83
CA ALA A 115 -21.20 3.81 -3.88
C ALA A 115 -20.15 4.45 -4.81
N ILE A 116 -18.89 3.98 -4.75
CA ILE A 116 -17.84 4.49 -5.65
C ILE A 116 -18.12 4.08 -7.09
N GLY A 117 -18.54 2.83 -7.33
CA GLY A 117 -18.90 2.32 -8.65
C GLY A 117 -20.03 3.12 -9.31
N GLU A 118 -21.05 3.49 -8.54
CA GLU A 118 -22.15 4.35 -9.00
C GLU A 118 -21.66 5.72 -9.46
N ILE A 119 -20.81 6.39 -8.67
CA ILE A 119 -20.23 7.72 -9.02
C ILE A 119 -19.36 7.63 -10.28
N LEU A 120 -18.64 6.52 -10.43
CA LEU A 120 -17.80 6.26 -11.60
C LEU A 120 -18.59 5.76 -12.81
N ASN A 121 -19.87 5.42 -12.65
CA ASN A 121 -20.69 4.76 -13.65
C ASN A 121 -20.03 3.46 -14.18
N ILE A 122 -19.40 2.70 -13.28
CA ILE A 122 -18.74 1.43 -13.59
C ILE A 122 -19.62 0.27 -13.12
N LYS A 123 -19.77 -0.74 -13.97
CA LYS A 123 -20.47 -1.99 -13.67
C LYS A 123 -19.51 -3.16 -13.80
N GLY A 124 -19.60 -4.14 -12.89
CA GLY A 124 -18.78 -5.35 -12.92
C GLY A 124 -18.12 -5.66 -11.59
N GLU A 125 -17.30 -6.70 -11.56
CA GLU A 125 -16.55 -7.10 -10.37
C GLU A 125 -15.20 -6.38 -10.33
N TYR A 126 -15.07 -5.46 -9.38
CA TYR A 126 -13.86 -4.70 -9.12
C TYR A 126 -13.47 -4.81 -7.64
N SER A 127 -12.17 -4.80 -7.35
CA SER A 127 -11.74 -4.56 -5.97
C SER A 127 -12.15 -3.15 -5.56
N ASP A 128 -12.54 -3.01 -4.30
CA ASP A 128 -12.73 -1.71 -3.64
C ASP A 128 -11.54 -0.77 -3.83
N THR A 129 -10.32 -1.31 -3.77
CA THR A 129 -9.08 -0.56 -4.02
C THR A 129 -8.97 -0.10 -5.47
N GLU A 130 -9.31 -0.96 -6.42
CA GLU A 130 -9.28 -0.61 -7.84
C GLU A 130 -10.25 0.53 -8.14
N LEU A 131 -11.47 0.48 -7.59
CA LEU A 131 -12.45 1.56 -7.71
C LEU A 131 -11.96 2.84 -7.03
N GLY A 132 -11.35 2.75 -5.84
CA GLY A 132 -10.73 3.89 -5.17
C GLY A 132 -9.62 4.53 -6.02
N LEU A 133 -8.80 3.73 -6.70
CA LEU A 133 -7.74 4.23 -7.57
C LEU A 133 -8.32 4.91 -8.81
N LYS A 134 -9.32 4.31 -9.46
CA LYS A 134 -10.04 4.93 -10.58
C LYS A 134 -10.71 6.24 -10.18
N TYR A 135 -11.24 6.32 -8.96
CA TYR A 135 -11.78 7.56 -8.40
C TYR A 135 -10.71 8.65 -8.28
N ILE A 136 -9.53 8.31 -7.75
CA ILE A 136 -8.41 9.25 -7.64
C ILE A 136 -7.87 9.65 -9.02
N ALA A 137 -7.75 8.71 -9.95
CA ALA A 137 -7.30 8.98 -11.31
C ALA A 137 -8.24 9.96 -12.04
N ARG A 138 -9.55 9.86 -11.81
CA ARG A 138 -10.56 10.76 -12.40
C ARG A 138 -10.61 12.14 -11.74
N ASN A 139 -10.42 12.22 -10.42
CA ASN A 139 -10.71 13.43 -9.64
C ASN A 139 -9.45 14.13 -9.07
N GLY A 140 -8.26 13.55 -9.26
CA GLY A 140 -6.99 14.05 -8.74
C GLY A 140 -6.67 13.58 -7.31
N ILE A 141 -5.43 13.79 -6.88
CA ILE A 141 -4.91 13.30 -5.59
C ILE A 141 -5.65 13.88 -4.38
N GLU A 142 -6.12 15.13 -4.47
CA GLU A 142 -6.88 15.82 -3.41
C GLU A 142 -8.21 15.12 -3.09
N SER A 143 -8.74 14.33 -4.03
CA SER A 143 -9.99 13.58 -3.86
C SER A 143 -9.90 12.45 -2.82
N ILE A 144 -8.69 12.11 -2.34
CA ILE A 144 -8.49 11.17 -1.23
C ILE A 144 -9.24 11.62 0.02
N GLU A 145 -9.40 12.92 0.24
CA GLU A 145 -10.16 13.43 1.38
C GLU A 145 -11.63 12.97 1.32
N HIS A 146 -12.23 12.98 0.13
CA HIS A 146 -13.62 12.54 -0.09
C HIS A 146 -13.78 11.02 0.08
N LEU A 147 -12.72 10.23 -0.14
CA LEU A 147 -12.77 8.78 0.06
C LEU A 147 -12.99 8.36 1.52
N LYS A 148 -12.80 9.27 2.48
CA LYS A 148 -13.15 9.04 3.90
C LYS A 148 -14.63 8.73 4.09
N ASP A 149 -15.50 9.40 3.34
CA ASP A 149 -16.95 9.23 3.44
C ASP A 149 -17.35 7.80 3.03
N TYR A 150 -16.69 7.28 1.99
CA TYR A 150 -16.89 5.94 1.45
C TYR A 150 -16.08 4.85 2.18
N THR A 151 -15.28 5.19 3.19
CA THR A 151 -14.49 4.19 3.93
C THR A 151 -15.39 3.34 4.82
N LYS A 152 -15.36 2.01 4.72
CA LYS A 152 -16.14 1.11 5.59
C LYS A 152 -15.36 0.69 6.84
N SER A 153 -14.04 0.54 6.75
CA SER A 153 -13.18 0.13 7.88
C SER A 153 -11.99 1.07 8.09
N THR A 154 -10.89 0.80 7.39
CA THR A 154 -9.65 1.56 7.36
C THR A 154 -9.46 2.13 5.96
N MET A 155 -8.76 3.25 5.85
CA MET A 155 -8.26 3.85 4.62
C MET A 155 -6.79 4.18 4.85
N ASN A 156 -5.99 3.13 4.94
CA ASN A 156 -4.54 3.25 4.93
C ASN A 156 -4.10 3.13 3.49
N LEU A 157 -3.85 4.28 2.86
CA LEU A 157 -3.43 4.36 1.47
C LEU A 157 -1.97 4.77 1.40
N ILE A 158 -1.28 4.19 0.44
CA ILE A 158 0.03 4.66 -0.01
C ILE A 158 0.00 4.65 -1.54
N ILE A 159 0.36 5.77 -2.14
CA ILE A 159 0.26 6.01 -3.58
C ILE A 159 1.62 6.45 -4.10
N LEU A 160 2.07 5.86 -5.20
CA LEU A 160 3.19 6.33 -5.99
C LEU A 160 2.63 6.97 -7.26
N LYS A 161 2.80 8.28 -7.42
CA LYS A 161 2.43 9.03 -8.63
C LYS A 161 3.71 9.40 -9.37
N ILE A 162 3.77 9.11 -10.66
CA ILE A 162 4.88 9.48 -11.55
C ILE A 162 4.33 10.44 -12.59
N ASP A 163 4.81 11.68 -12.59
CA ASP A 163 4.44 12.66 -13.61
C ASP A 163 5.08 12.30 -14.96
N LYS A 164 4.30 12.24 -16.04
CA LYS A 164 4.77 11.79 -17.35
C LYS A 164 5.63 12.81 -18.09
N ASN A 165 5.53 14.09 -17.74
CA ASN A 165 6.27 15.16 -18.42
C ASN A 165 7.67 15.32 -17.84
N THR A 166 7.77 15.19 -16.52
CA THR A 166 9.00 15.43 -15.75
C THR A 166 9.65 14.13 -15.29
N MET A 167 8.93 12.99 -15.38
CA MET A 167 9.32 11.69 -14.82
C MET A 167 9.57 11.73 -13.31
N MET A 168 9.07 12.76 -12.62
CA MET A 168 9.27 12.95 -11.19
C MET A 168 8.27 12.09 -10.39
N PRO A 169 8.77 11.21 -9.51
CA PRO A 169 7.92 10.39 -8.65
C PRO A 169 7.62 11.08 -7.31
N GLU A 170 6.42 10.87 -6.80
CA GLU A 170 5.94 11.36 -5.51
C GLU A 170 5.20 10.22 -4.77
N ILE A 171 5.48 10.05 -3.47
CA ILE A 171 4.72 9.14 -2.63
C ILE A 171 3.79 9.92 -1.73
N TYR A 172 2.50 9.60 -1.78
CA TYR A 172 1.46 10.11 -0.91
C TYR A 172 1.00 9.01 0.04
N TYR A 173 0.59 9.39 1.25
CA TYR A 173 0.05 8.44 2.21
C TYR A 173 -0.97 9.10 3.16
N ILE A 174 -1.87 8.29 3.69
CA ILE A 174 -2.84 8.69 4.72
C ILE A 174 -3.12 7.52 5.67
N ASN A 175 -3.20 7.80 6.97
CA ASN A 175 -3.64 6.84 7.99
C ASN A 175 -5.04 7.24 8.50
N TYR A 176 -6.09 6.56 8.04
CA TYR A 176 -7.46 6.84 8.49
C TYR A 176 -8.21 5.53 8.82
N PHE A 177 -9.10 5.56 9.81
CA PHE A 177 -9.96 4.43 10.18
C PHE A 177 -11.19 4.91 10.94
N LYS A 178 -12.35 4.29 10.70
CA LYS A 178 -13.62 4.69 11.34
C LYS A 178 -13.75 4.20 12.78
N ASN A 179 -13.23 3.01 13.09
CA ASN A 179 -13.44 2.36 14.39
C ASN A 179 -12.14 2.28 15.21
N GLY A 180 -12.15 2.93 16.38
CA GLY A 180 -11.01 2.92 17.32
C GLY A 180 -10.64 1.53 17.85
N ARG A 181 -11.53 0.54 17.78
CA ARG A 181 -11.24 -0.86 18.15
C ARG A 181 -10.04 -1.43 17.37
N TYR A 182 -9.86 -0.99 16.12
CA TYR A 182 -8.77 -1.44 15.25
C TYR A 182 -7.57 -0.50 15.29
N ARG A 183 -7.53 0.48 16.20
CA ARG A 183 -6.50 1.54 16.23
C ARG A 183 -5.08 1.00 16.16
N GLU A 184 -4.74 -0.02 16.95
CA GLU A 184 -3.39 -0.59 16.96
C GLU A 184 -3.05 -1.19 15.59
N TYR A 185 -3.93 -2.05 15.07
CA TYR A 185 -3.78 -2.69 13.77
C TYR A 185 -3.71 -1.68 12.61
N SER A 186 -4.60 -0.68 12.63
CA SER A 186 -4.72 0.32 11.60
C SER A 186 -3.68 1.44 11.70
N THR A 187 -2.84 1.52 12.75
CA THR A 187 -1.81 2.57 12.83
C THR A 187 -0.72 2.35 11.78
N MET A 188 -0.26 3.43 11.14
CA MET A 188 0.95 3.42 10.31
C MET A 188 2.07 4.23 10.95
N PHE A 189 3.30 3.92 10.56
CA PHE A 189 4.50 4.54 11.10
C PHE A 189 5.41 5.03 9.96
N LEU A 190 6.06 6.17 10.19
CA LEU A 190 7.24 6.62 9.47
C LEU A 190 8.47 5.98 10.13
N ALA A 191 9.24 5.20 9.39
CA ALA A 191 10.50 4.63 9.82
C ALA A 191 11.66 5.41 9.18
N ARG A 192 12.61 5.86 10.01
CA ARG A 192 13.86 6.48 9.54
C ARG A 192 14.95 5.42 9.48
N LEU A 193 15.32 5.02 8.27
CA LEU A 193 16.36 4.03 8.00
C LEU A 193 17.68 4.74 7.69
N ASN A 194 18.76 3.98 7.64
CA ASN A 194 20.10 4.54 7.43
C ASN A 194 20.23 5.30 6.09
N ASN A 195 19.55 4.83 5.04
CA ASN A 195 19.71 5.35 3.67
C ASN A 195 18.38 5.70 3.02
N GLY A 196 17.35 5.96 3.81
CA GLY A 196 16.03 6.30 3.32
C GLY A 196 14.97 6.39 4.40
N VAL A 197 13.73 6.59 3.95
CA VAL A 197 12.56 6.67 4.81
C VAL A 197 11.49 5.72 4.30
N ALA A 198 10.71 5.16 5.20
CA ALA A 198 9.64 4.23 4.87
C ALA A 198 8.35 4.57 5.59
N ILE A 199 7.21 4.33 4.93
CA ILE A 199 5.91 4.25 5.57
C ILE A 199 5.57 2.78 5.74
N ILE A 200 5.25 2.34 6.96
CA ILE A 200 4.98 0.93 7.25
C ILE A 200 3.66 0.76 8.00
N SER A 201 3.00 -0.37 7.79
CA SER A 201 1.90 -0.81 8.67
C SER A 201 2.44 -1.24 10.03
N SER A 202 1.60 -1.15 11.07
CA SER A 202 1.94 -1.44 12.46
C SER A 202 2.70 -2.75 12.69
N THR A 203 2.21 -3.86 12.15
CA THR A 203 2.80 -5.19 12.38
C THR A 203 4.25 -5.29 11.90
N LEU A 204 4.63 -4.57 10.84
CA LEU A 204 6.01 -4.58 10.33
C LEU A 204 7.01 -4.05 11.38
N GLY A 205 6.57 -3.13 12.23
CA GLY A 205 7.39 -2.56 13.31
C GLY A 205 7.84 -3.57 14.37
N HIS A 206 7.27 -4.77 14.39
CA HIS A 206 7.69 -5.86 15.29
C HIS A 206 8.84 -6.71 14.73
N TYR A 207 9.32 -6.43 13.51
CA TYR A 207 10.27 -7.29 12.80
C TYR A 207 11.55 -6.53 12.42
N GLY A 208 12.26 -6.01 13.42
CA GLY A 208 13.61 -5.46 13.26
C GLY A 208 13.67 -4.06 12.64
N ILE A 209 12.54 -3.36 12.54
CA ILE A 209 12.49 -1.96 12.11
C ILE A 209 12.46 -1.06 13.35
N GLU A 210 13.44 -0.18 13.46
CA GLU A 210 13.61 0.76 14.57
C GLU A 210 13.26 2.20 14.16
N ASN A 211 13.29 3.13 15.11
CA ASN A 211 13.06 4.58 14.90
C ASN A 211 11.71 4.88 14.24
N LEU A 212 10.64 4.38 14.84
CA LEU A 212 9.27 4.52 14.36
C LEU A 212 8.60 5.77 14.93
N GLU A 213 8.15 6.65 14.06
CA GLU A 213 7.32 7.80 14.35
C GLU A 213 5.88 7.51 13.90
N LYS A 214 4.89 7.72 14.76
CA LYS A 214 3.50 7.47 14.40
C LYS A 214 3.01 8.49 13.36
N ILE A 215 2.33 8.04 12.31
CA ILE A 215 1.72 8.93 11.33
C ILE A 215 0.46 9.59 11.90
N ASP A 216 0.28 10.87 11.56
CA ASP A 216 -0.92 11.63 11.91
C ASP A 216 -2.19 11.02 11.33
N PHE A 217 -3.23 10.98 12.15
CA PHE A 217 -4.51 10.44 11.75
C PHE A 217 -5.24 11.36 10.78
N GLY A 218 -5.71 10.81 9.67
CA GLY A 218 -6.63 11.47 8.75
C GLY A 218 -6.03 12.64 7.98
N ILE A 219 -4.71 12.79 7.93
CA ILE A 219 -4.06 13.84 7.14
C ILE A 219 -3.29 13.18 6.00
N ILE A 220 -3.61 13.58 4.77
CA ILE A 220 -2.79 13.20 3.62
C ILE A 220 -1.45 13.93 3.65
N LYS A 221 -0.37 13.21 3.45
CA LYS A 221 0.99 13.76 3.39
C LYS A 221 1.73 13.20 2.20
N LYS A 222 2.73 13.97 1.75
CA LYS A 222 3.76 13.54 0.81
C LYS A 222 5.00 13.12 1.61
N LEU A 223 5.61 11.99 1.25
CA LEU A 223 6.81 11.43 1.86
C LEU A 223 8.09 12.09 1.32
#